data_AF-A0A7C3VK63-F1
#
_entry.id   AF-A0A7C3VK63-F1
#
_cell.length_a   1.000
_cell.length_b   1.000
_cell.length_c   1.000
_cell.angle_alpha   90.00
_cell.angle_beta   90.00
_cell.angle_gamma   90.00
#
_symmetry.space_group_name_H-M   'P 1'
#
loop_
_entity.id
_entity.type
_entity.pdbx_description
1 polymer ?
#
loop_
_entity_poly.entity_id
_entity_poly.type
_entity_poly.pdbx_seq_one_letter_code
_entity_poly.pdbx_strand_id
1 'polypeptide(L)'
;MSTRLVFEEFSHACRLLLQTPLFAIFSTILDTLFLVCYGFFTQPARDTLLVYAQNFVTAVSGVLQEAGARYETPSMMELAMSPAARPYLNGILWWMLVLFIIAFVLYVLFQGTAWRAAAELLRSRTSWQAYLAKFALLNAAWFIIFGIVKVIMDTIDLRSALMQSITQTPGWVVPVQLRFAIFGALAYFALISYGELHHRPWKEAFKEAFRRGIKQFTTFLPFILIAVIIFLALQYVIFPLIIAPASAMNPALGLTLGIAILGPTAFWLRLTITALVSRTYGVRQQP
;
A
#
# COMPACT_ATOMS: atom_id res chain seq x y z
N MET A 1 14.93 5.70 -26.37
CA MET A 1 13.87 4.74 -26.78
C MET A 1 12.81 4.54 -25.70
N SER A 2 13.16 4.56 -24.40
CA SER A 2 12.22 4.23 -23.31
C SER A 2 11.11 5.25 -23.05
N THR A 3 11.39 6.55 -23.10
CA THR A 3 10.39 7.60 -22.79
C THR A 3 9.25 7.63 -23.81
N ARG A 4 9.57 7.54 -25.10
CA ARG A 4 8.58 7.47 -26.18
C ARG A 4 7.61 6.29 -26.00
N LEU A 5 8.14 5.12 -25.64
CA LEU A 5 7.33 3.93 -25.37
C LEU A 5 6.29 4.20 -24.27
N VAL A 6 6.72 4.82 -23.18
CA VAL A 6 5.87 5.15 -22.04
C VAL A 6 4.77 6.16 -22.45
N PHE A 7 5.10 7.21 -23.20
CA PHE A 7 4.12 8.17 -23.72
C PHE A 7 3.11 7.55 -24.69
N GLU A 8 3.55 6.61 -25.53
CA GLU A 8 2.66 5.86 -26.42
C GLU A 8 1.66 5.00 -25.61
N GLU A 9 2.13 4.33 -24.55
CA GLU A 9 1.26 3.53 -23.68
C GLU A 9 0.31 4.39 -22.84
N PHE A 10 0.76 5.56 -22.36
CA PHE A 10 -0.13 6.52 -21.69
C PHE A 10 -1.24 7.02 -22.60
N SER A 11 -0.88 7.41 -23.83
CA SER A 11 -1.84 7.85 -24.85
C SER A 11 -2.81 6.73 -25.21
N HIS A 12 -2.32 5.49 -25.34
CA HIS A 12 -3.16 4.34 -25.60
C HIS A 12 -4.11 4.01 -24.45
N ALA A 13 -3.63 4.01 -23.20
CA ALA A 13 -4.45 3.81 -22.02
C ALA A 13 -5.53 4.90 -21.89
N CYS A 14 -5.19 6.16 -22.22
CA CYS A 14 -6.17 7.26 -22.26
C CYS A 14 -7.26 7.01 -23.32
N ARG A 15 -6.88 6.62 -24.53
CA ARG A 15 -7.86 6.26 -25.59
C ARG A 15 -8.77 5.11 -25.17
N LEU A 16 -8.21 4.05 -24.57
CA LEU A 16 -9.01 2.93 -24.08
C LEU A 16 -9.97 3.38 -22.98
N LEU A 17 -9.52 4.20 -22.03
CA LEU A 17 -10.37 4.74 -20.96
C LEU A 17 -11.57 5.52 -21.52
N LEU A 18 -11.34 6.34 -22.55
CA LEU A 18 -12.40 7.11 -23.23
C LEU A 18 -13.35 6.22 -24.06
N GLN A 19 -12.85 5.11 -24.63
CA GLN A 19 -13.65 4.16 -25.40
C GLN A 19 -14.47 3.22 -24.51
N THR A 20 -14.01 2.94 -23.29
CA THR A 20 -14.65 2.02 -22.34
C THR A 20 -14.90 2.68 -20.98
N PRO A 21 -15.72 3.75 -20.92
CA PRO A 21 -15.94 4.51 -19.68
C PRO A 21 -16.59 3.67 -18.59
N LEU A 22 -17.40 2.67 -18.94
CA LEU A 22 -18.06 1.76 -17.99
C LEU A 22 -17.04 0.98 -17.14
N PHE A 23 -15.91 0.57 -17.70
CA PHE A 23 -14.85 -0.11 -16.94
C PHE A 23 -14.16 0.83 -15.96
N ALA A 24 -13.94 2.09 -16.34
CA ALA A 24 -13.38 3.10 -15.46
C ALA A 24 -14.34 3.44 -14.30
N ILE A 25 -15.63 3.58 -14.59
CA ILE A 25 -16.68 3.79 -13.57
C ILE A 25 -16.73 2.59 -12.63
N PHE A 26 -16.75 1.36 -13.15
CA PHE A 26 -16.75 0.15 -12.34
C PHE A 26 -15.52 0.05 -11.44
N SER A 27 -14.32 0.29 -11.98
CA SER A 27 -13.09 0.33 -11.17
C SER A 27 -13.14 1.42 -10.10
N THR A 28 -13.72 2.58 -10.41
CA THR A 28 -13.88 3.68 -9.45
C THR A 28 -14.83 3.31 -8.32
N ILE A 29 -15.93 2.60 -8.62
CA ILE A 29 -16.84 2.06 -7.62
C ILE A 29 -16.09 1.06 -6.72
N LEU A 30 -15.30 0.14 -7.29
CA LEU A 30 -14.51 -0.81 -6.51
C LEU A 30 -13.48 -0.13 -5.61
N ASP A 31 -12.80 0.90 -6.10
CA ASP A 31 -11.85 1.68 -5.30
C ASP A 31 -12.55 2.43 -4.16
N THR A 32 -13.72 3.00 -4.43
CA THR A 32 -14.53 3.67 -3.42
C THR A 32 -15.03 2.69 -2.36
N LEU A 33 -15.59 1.55 -2.79
CA LEU A 33 -16.04 0.49 -1.89
C LEU A 33 -14.88 -0.07 -1.06
N PHE A 34 -13.69 -0.24 -1.65
CA PHE A 34 -12.50 -0.59 -0.90
C PHE A 34 -12.21 0.40 0.21
N LEU A 35 -12.16 1.71 -0.09
CA LEU A 35 -11.87 2.74 0.91
C LEU A 35 -12.94 2.80 2.00
N VAL A 36 -14.22 2.73 1.64
CA VAL A 36 -15.34 2.74 2.59
C VAL A 36 -15.31 1.50 3.48
N CYS A 37 -15.23 0.30 2.90
CA CYS A 37 -15.16 -0.95 3.66
C CYS A 37 -13.89 -1.02 4.50
N TYR A 38 -12.74 -0.58 3.97
CA TYR A 38 -11.48 -0.54 4.72
C TYR A 38 -11.61 0.37 5.93
N GLY A 39 -12.12 1.59 5.78
CA GLY A 39 -12.37 2.49 6.90
C GLY A 39 -13.33 1.88 7.91
N PHE A 40 -14.49 1.40 7.45
CA PHE A 40 -15.53 0.83 8.31
C PHE A 40 -15.06 -0.38 9.12
N PHE A 41 -14.41 -1.35 8.47
CA PHE A 41 -14.00 -2.59 9.15
C PHE A 41 -12.70 -2.45 9.95
N THR A 42 -11.80 -1.51 9.59
CA THR A 42 -10.55 -1.33 10.34
C THR A 42 -10.68 -0.36 11.52
N GLN A 43 -11.65 0.56 11.51
CA GLN A 43 -11.78 1.56 12.58
C GLN A 43 -11.96 0.95 13.98
N PRO A 44 -12.89 0.01 14.23
CA PRO A 44 -13.06 -0.58 15.57
C PRO A 44 -11.81 -1.31 16.07
N ALA A 45 -11.11 -1.97 15.16
CA ALA A 45 -9.88 -2.67 15.46
C ALA A 45 -8.72 -1.70 15.76
N ARG A 46 -8.65 -0.55 15.07
CA ARG A 46 -7.70 0.53 15.37
C ARG A 46 -7.96 1.16 16.73
N ASP A 47 -9.22 1.48 17.02
CA ASP A 47 -9.61 2.08 18.30
C ASP A 47 -9.26 1.13 19.47
N THR A 48 -9.55 -0.16 19.30
CA THR A 48 -9.19 -1.17 20.29
C THR A 48 -7.67 -1.32 20.43
N LEU A 49 -6.93 -1.33 19.33
CA LEU A 49 -5.47 -1.40 19.35
C LEU A 49 -4.85 -0.19 20.05
N LEU A 50 -5.42 1.01 19.89
CA LEU A 50 -4.98 2.22 20.58
C LEU A 50 -5.15 2.09 22.10
N VAL A 51 -6.29 1.57 22.56
CA VAL A 51 -6.53 1.32 24.00
C VAL A 51 -5.51 0.32 24.55
N TYR A 52 -5.26 -0.78 23.83
CA TYR A 52 -4.24 -1.75 24.23
C TYR A 52 -2.83 -1.14 24.25
N ALA A 53 -2.48 -0.31 23.27
CA ALA A 53 -1.19 0.37 23.20
C ALA A 53 -1.00 1.36 24.35
N GLN A 54 -2.02 2.17 24.68
CA GLN A 54 -1.99 3.08 25.81
C GLN A 54 -1.80 2.33 27.13
N ASN A 55 -2.57 1.28 27.36
CA ASN A 55 -2.46 0.47 28.57
C ASN A 55 -1.12 -0.29 28.66
N PHE A 56 -0.57 -0.74 27.52
CA PHE A 56 0.77 -1.33 27.46
C PHE A 56 1.84 -0.33 27.89
N VAL A 57 1.81 0.90 27.36
CA VAL A 57 2.75 1.97 27.73
C VAL A 57 2.63 2.31 29.21
N THR A 58 1.41 2.43 29.74
CA THR A 58 1.18 2.68 31.17
C THR A 58 1.75 1.55 32.04
N ALA A 59 1.50 0.29 31.67
CA ALA A 59 2.01 -0.88 32.40
C ALA A 59 3.55 -0.95 32.39
N VAL A 60 4.17 -0.76 31.22
CA VAL A 60 5.64 -0.74 31.08
C VAL A 60 6.26 0.42 31.86
N SER A 61 5.63 1.60 31.86
CA SER A 61 6.12 2.76 32.61
C SER A 61 6.09 2.53 34.13
N GLY A 62 5.05 1.85 34.65
CA GLY A 62 4.99 1.46 36.06
C GLY A 62 6.12 0.52 36.45
N VAL A 63 6.38 -0.52 35.65
CA VAL A 63 7.49 -1.47 35.88
C VAL A 63 8.85 -0.78 35.80
N LEU A 64 9.04 0.14 34.85
CA LEU A 64 10.27 0.93 34.72
C LEU A 64 10.53 1.83 35.93
N GLN A 65 9.49 2.45 36.50
CA GLN A 65 9.63 3.26 37.72
C GLN A 65 10.05 2.41 38.92
N GLU A 66 9.46 1.21 39.07
CA GLU A 66 9.83 0.27 40.13
C GLU A 66 11.25 -0.28 39.94
N ALA A 67 11.67 -0.59 38.71
CA ALA A 67 13.00 -1.09 38.39
C ALA A 67 14.08 0.01 38.51
N GLY A 68 13.77 1.24 38.11
CA GLY A 68 14.62 2.40 38.29
C GLY A 68 14.88 2.73 39.77
N ALA A 69 13.90 2.47 40.64
CA ALA A 69 14.09 2.53 42.09
C ALA A 69 15.03 1.42 42.63
N ARG A 70 15.29 0.38 41.83
CA ARG A 70 16.16 -0.77 42.17
C ARG A 70 17.50 -0.78 41.41
N TYR A 71 17.82 0.26 40.64
CA TYR A 71 19.02 0.36 39.79
C TYR A 71 19.19 -0.75 38.73
N GLU A 72 18.13 -1.47 38.39
CA GLU A 72 18.14 -2.47 37.32
C GLU A 72 17.55 -1.85 36.05
N THR A 73 18.24 -1.99 34.91
CA THR A 73 17.72 -1.59 33.59
C THR A 73 17.24 -2.84 32.86
N PRO A 74 15.98 -3.28 33.07
CA PRO A 74 15.46 -4.45 32.37
C PRO A 74 15.46 -4.22 30.86
N SER A 75 15.70 -5.30 30.13
CA SER A 75 15.64 -5.27 28.68
C SER A 75 14.21 -5.00 28.20
N MET A 76 14.10 -4.48 26.98
CA MET A 76 12.80 -4.15 26.39
C MET A 76 11.88 -5.36 26.23
N MET A 77 12.48 -6.53 25.97
CA MET A 77 11.75 -7.79 25.89
C MET A 77 11.24 -8.22 27.28
N GLU A 78 12.04 -8.06 28.34
CA GLU A 78 11.61 -8.38 29.72
C GLU A 78 10.47 -7.47 30.19
N LEU A 79 10.56 -6.17 29.90
CA LEU A 79 9.49 -5.22 30.19
C LEU A 79 8.18 -5.60 29.46
N ALA A 80 8.28 -5.90 28.16
CA ALA A 80 7.15 -6.29 27.34
C ALA A 80 6.53 -7.64 27.76
N MET A 81 7.35 -8.55 28.30
CA MET A 81 6.94 -9.87 28.79
C MET A 81 6.56 -9.89 30.28
N SER A 82 6.64 -8.75 30.97
CA SER A 82 6.22 -8.64 32.37
C SER A 82 4.75 -9.05 32.55
N PRO A 83 4.36 -9.64 33.70
CA PRO A 83 2.97 -10.05 33.93
C PRO A 83 1.95 -8.91 33.76
N ALA A 84 2.35 -7.67 34.04
CA ALA A 84 1.52 -6.47 33.88
C ALA A 84 1.35 -6.06 32.41
N ALA A 85 2.41 -6.13 31.60
CA ALA A 85 2.39 -5.67 30.20
C ALA A 85 1.93 -6.75 29.20
N ARG A 86 2.18 -8.03 29.50
CA ARG A 86 1.95 -9.16 28.60
C ARG A 86 0.51 -9.30 28.09
N PRO A 87 -0.55 -9.12 28.91
CA PRO A 87 -1.93 -9.17 28.39
C PRO A 87 -2.18 -8.13 27.31
N TYR A 88 -1.61 -6.94 27.47
CA TYR A 88 -1.75 -5.86 26.49
C TYR A 88 -0.93 -6.12 25.24
N LEU A 89 0.30 -6.63 25.37
CA LEU A 89 1.10 -7.06 24.22
C LEU A 89 0.37 -8.12 23.37
N ASN A 90 -0.19 -9.14 24.02
CA ASN A 90 -0.97 -10.16 23.33
C ASN A 90 -2.20 -9.57 22.62
N GLY A 91 -2.89 -8.63 23.27
CA GLY A 91 -4.00 -7.89 22.68
C GLY A 91 -3.59 -7.10 21.44
N ILE A 92 -2.46 -6.38 21.49
CA ILE A 92 -1.89 -5.66 20.35
C ILE A 92 -1.61 -6.64 19.20
N LEU A 93 -0.89 -7.74 19.46
CA LEU A 93 -0.54 -8.72 18.43
C LEU A 93 -1.78 -9.33 17.79
N TRP A 94 -2.79 -9.66 18.58
CA TRP A 94 -4.06 -10.21 18.08
C TRP A 94 -4.79 -9.20 17.19
N TRP A 95 -4.97 -7.96 17.64
CA TRP A 95 -5.66 -6.93 16.86
C TRP A 95 -4.87 -6.49 15.63
N MET A 96 -3.54 -6.51 15.68
CA MET A 96 -2.69 -6.33 14.49
C MET A 96 -2.93 -7.43 13.46
N LEU A 97 -3.04 -8.70 13.89
CA LEU A 97 -3.34 -9.83 13.01
C LEU A 97 -4.75 -9.69 12.39
N VAL A 98 -5.75 -9.31 13.19
CA VAL A 98 -7.11 -9.06 12.70
C VAL A 98 -7.13 -7.94 11.67
N LEU A 99 -6.48 -6.81 11.94
CA LEU A 99 -6.34 -5.70 11.00
C LEU A 99 -5.67 -6.13 9.70
N PHE A 100 -4.61 -6.94 9.80
CA PHE A 100 -3.89 -7.47 8.65
C PHE A 100 -4.80 -8.36 7.79
N ILE A 101 -5.55 -9.28 8.40
CA ILE A 101 -6.48 -10.17 7.70
C ILE A 101 -7.58 -9.35 6.99
N ILE A 102 -8.20 -8.41 7.69
CA ILE A 102 -9.24 -7.54 7.12
C ILE A 102 -8.68 -6.75 5.92
N ALA A 103 -7.55 -6.07 6.12
CA ALA A 103 -6.91 -5.29 5.07
C ALA A 103 -6.57 -6.15 3.85
N PHE A 104 -6.02 -7.35 4.06
CA PHE A 104 -5.66 -8.28 3.01
C PHE A 104 -6.89 -8.76 2.22
N VAL A 105 -7.94 -9.22 2.90
CA VAL A 105 -9.16 -9.74 2.26
C VAL A 105 -9.83 -8.64 1.43
N LEU A 106 -10.02 -7.45 2.02
CA LEU A 106 -10.62 -6.32 1.30
C LEU A 106 -9.76 -5.91 0.10
N TYR A 107 -8.44 -5.83 0.27
CA TYR A 107 -7.53 -5.48 -0.82
C TYR A 107 -7.62 -6.49 -1.97
N VAL A 108 -7.53 -7.79 -1.67
CA VAL A 108 -7.62 -8.85 -2.68
C VAL A 108 -8.94 -8.80 -3.43
N LEU A 109 -10.07 -8.65 -2.73
CA LEU A 109 -11.39 -8.66 -3.36
C LEU A 109 -11.60 -7.45 -4.26
N PHE A 110 -11.40 -6.24 -3.74
CA PHE A 110 -11.69 -5.01 -4.49
C PHE A 110 -10.58 -4.68 -5.49
N GLN A 111 -9.33 -4.64 -5.05
CA GLN A 111 -8.22 -4.27 -5.92
C GLN A 111 -7.91 -5.38 -6.92
N GLY A 112 -7.99 -6.65 -6.52
CA GLY A 112 -7.82 -7.76 -7.46
C GLY A 112 -8.86 -7.73 -8.59
N THR A 113 -10.10 -7.36 -8.28
CA THR A 113 -11.15 -7.19 -9.30
C THR A 113 -10.90 -5.96 -10.19
N ALA A 114 -10.46 -4.84 -9.61
CA ALA A 114 -10.10 -3.65 -10.38
C ALA A 114 -8.92 -3.89 -11.34
N TRP A 115 -7.90 -4.63 -10.90
CA TRP A 115 -6.78 -5.06 -11.72
C TRP A 115 -7.19 -6.06 -12.81
N ARG A 116 -8.11 -6.99 -12.49
CA ARG A 116 -8.69 -7.91 -13.49
C ARG A 116 -9.36 -7.14 -14.61
N ALA A 117 -10.17 -6.14 -14.28
CA ALA A 117 -10.89 -5.30 -15.23
C ALA A 117 -9.92 -4.59 -16.20
N ALA A 118 -8.82 -4.03 -15.69
CA ALA A 118 -7.78 -3.45 -16.54
C ALA A 118 -7.11 -4.48 -17.46
N ALA A 119 -6.83 -5.68 -16.96
CA ALA A 119 -6.25 -6.76 -17.76
C ALA A 119 -7.23 -7.30 -18.83
N GLU A 120 -8.53 -7.29 -18.56
CA GLU A 120 -9.57 -7.73 -19.51
C GLU A 120 -9.67 -6.81 -20.72
N LEU A 121 -9.53 -5.48 -20.53
CA LEU A 121 -9.43 -4.52 -21.64
C LEU A 121 -8.23 -4.79 -22.56
N LEU A 122 -7.19 -5.44 -22.04
CA LEU A 122 -6.02 -5.88 -22.80
C LEU A 122 -6.15 -7.34 -23.30
N ARG A 123 -7.39 -7.86 -23.36
CA ARG A 123 -7.77 -9.19 -23.90
C ARG A 123 -7.26 -10.38 -23.10
N SER A 124 -7.11 -10.22 -21.79
CA SER A 124 -6.82 -11.35 -20.91
C SER A 124 -7.98 -12.34 -20.80
N ARG A 125 -7.73 -13.63 -21.05
CA ARG A 125 -8.73 -14.72 -21.01
C ARG A 125 -8.84 -15.47 -19.68
N THR A 126 -8.22 -14.98 -18.61
CA THR A 126 -8.23 -15.70 -17.31
C THR A 126 -9.61 -15.59 -16.64
N SER A 127 -10.15 -16.66 -16.06
CA SER A 127 -11.40 -16.53 -15.28
C SER A 127 -11.19 -15.63 -14.05
N TRP A 128 -12.24 -14.95 -13.57
CA TRP A 128 -12.14 -14.05 -12.42
C TRP A 128 -11.59 -14.75 -11.17
N GLN A 129 -12.10 -15.95 -10.86
CA GLN A 129 -11.64 -16.76 -9.72
C GLN A 129 -10.16 -17.12 -9.82
N ALA A 130 -9.71 -17.57 -10.99
CA ALA A 130 -8.31 -17.93 -11.21
C ALA A 130 -7.39 -16.70 -11.10
N TYR A 131 -7.84 -15.53 -11.56
CA TYR A 131 -7.09 -14.29 -11.44
C TYR A 131 -7.00 -13.83 -9.97
N LEU A 132 -8.12 -13.84 -9.23
CA LEU A 132 -8.11 -13.47 -7.83
C LEU A 132 -7.24 -14.39 -6.98
N ALA A 133 -7.25 -15.70 -7.23
CA ALA A 133 -6.36 -16.63 -6.54
C ALA A 133 -4.88 -16.29 -6.79
N LYS A 134 -4.50 -16.00 -8.04
CA LYS A 134 -3.14 -15.53 -8.36
C LYS A 134 -2.82 -14.21 -7.68
N PHE A 135 -3.77 -13.26 -7.66
CA PHE A 135 -3.60 -11.95 -7.05
C PHE A 135 -3.44 -12.04 -5.54
N ALA A 136 -4.22 -12.91 -4.88
CA ALA A 136 -4.13 -13.20 -3.46
C ALA A 136 -2.76 -13.77 -3.09
N LEU A 137 -2.28 -14.77 -3.83
CA LEU A 137 -0.97 -15.39 -3.57
C LEU A 137 0.19 -14.42 -3.80
N LEU A 138 0.11 -13.60 -4.87
CA LEU A 138 1.09 -12.55 -5.12
C LEU A 138 1.10 -11.51 -3.98
N ASN A 139 -0.08 -11.06 -3.54
CA ASN A 139 -0.19 -10.10 -2.46
C ASN A 139 0.22 -10.68 -1.11
N ALA A 140 0.00 -11.97 -0.86
CA ALA A 140 0.47 -12.61 0.37
C ALA A 140 1.99 -12.50 0.47
N ALA A 141 2.72 -12.72 -0.64
CA ALA A 141 4.17 -12.53 -0.68
C ALA A 141 4.57 -11.08 -0.42
N TRP A 142 3.92 -10.10 -1.06
CA TRP A 142 4.21 -8.68 -0.84
C TRP A 142 3.87 -8.21 0.57
N PHE A 143 2.76 -8.67 1.13
CA PHE A 143 2.34 -8.34 2.49
C PHE A 143 3.30 -8.91 3.53
N ILE A 144 3.83 -10.12 3.33
CA ILE A 144 4.87 -10.69 4.21
C ILE A 144 6.12 -9.81 4.18
N ILE A 145 6.61 -9.44 2.99
CA ILE A 145 7.80 -8.59 2.84
C ILE A 145 7.56 -7.23 3.49
N PHE A 146 6.41 -6.61 3.21
CA PHE A 146 6.02 -5.34 3.82
C PHE A 146 5.95 -5.45 5.35
N GLY A 147 5.33 -6.51 5.87
CA GLY A 147 5.22 -6.78 7.30
C GLY A 147 6.58 -6.90 7.99
N ILE A 148 7.50 -7.67 7.40
CA ILE A 148 8.88 -7.81 7.92
C ILE A 148 9.58 -6.45 7.96
N VAL A 149 9.55 -5.69 6.86
CA VAL A 149 10.17 -4.36 6.78
C VAL A 149 9.56 -3.43 7.82
N LYS A 150 8.23 -3.44 7.97
CA LYS A 150 7.53 -2.57 8.90
C LYS A 150 7.85 -2.90 10.36
N VAL A 151 7.87 -4.18 10.72
CA VAL A 151 8.27 -4.65 12.06
C VAL A 151 9.70 -4.21 12.40
N ILE A 152 10.64 -4.34 11.47
CA ILE A 152 12.03 -3.90 11.67
C ILE A 152 12.08 -2.39 11.93
N MET A 153 11.41 -1.58 11.10
CA MET A 153 11.37 -0.13 11.24
C MET A 153 10.72 0.31 12.56
N ASP A 154 9.57 -0.26 12.90
CA ASP A 154 8.82 0.13 14.10
C ASP A 154 9.56 -0.31 15.37
N THR A 155 10.32 -1.41 15.34
CA THR A 155 11.17 -1.82 16.46
C THR A 155 12.30 -0.82 16.71
N ILE A 156 12.93 -0.30 15.63
CA ILE A 156 13.95 0.74 15.72
C ILE A 156 13.36 2.02 16.32
N ASP A 157 12.20 2.43 15.85
CA ASP A 157 11.51 3.64 16.32
C ASP A 157 11.09 3.53 17.78
N LEU A 158 10.52 2.39 18.18
CA LEU A 158 10.13 2.13 19.56
C LEU A 158 11.34 2.18 20.50
N ARG A 159 12.45 1.54 20.11
CA ARG A 159 13.70 1.60 20.88
C ARG A 159 14.18 3.05 21.02
N SER A 160 14.15 3.82 19.94
CA SER A 160 14.58 5.22 19.96
C SER A 160 13.71 6.08 20.88
N ALA A 161 12.39 5.95 20.78
CA ALA A 161 11.44 6.67 21.62
C ALA A 161 11.63 6.36 23.11
N LEU A 162 11.88 5.10 23.45
CA LEU A 162 12.10 4.69 24.84
C LEU A 162 13.48 5.10 25.38
N MET A 163 14.52 5.06 24.55
CA MET A 163 15.83 5.62 24.92
C MET A 163 15.69 7.11 25.22
N GLN A 164 14.97 7.86 24.37
CA GLN A 164 14.71 9.27 24.60
C GLN A 164 13.94 9.54 25.89
N SER A 165 12.97 8.70 26.26
CA SER A 165 12.24 8.87 27.53
C SER A 165 13.10 8.60 28.77
N ILE A 166 14.14 7.76 28.66
CA ILE A 166 15.00 7.38 29.78
C ILE A 166 16.22 8.31 29.90
N THR A 167 16.93 8.53 28.79
CA THR A 167 18.23 9.22 28.78
C THR A 167 18.14 10.68 28.35
N GLN A 168 16.94 11.15 27.97
CA GLN A 168 16.69 12.45 27.32
C GLN A 168 17.52 12.67 26.04
N THR A 169 18.19 11.63 25.55
CA THR A 169 19.00 11.68 24.33
C THR A 169 18.25 10.96 23.22
N PRO A 170 18.00 11.62 22.07
CA PRO A 170 17.31 10.98 20.96
C PRO A 170 18.12 9.78 20.46
N GLY A 171 17.48 8.62 20.38
CA GLY A 171 18.07 7.43 19.77
C GLY A 171 18.15 7.56 18.25
N TRP A 172 18.85 6.62 17.61
CA TRP A 172 18.87 6.55 16.15
C TRP A 172 17.49 6.09 15.63
N VAL A 173 16.91 6.87 14.71
CA VAL A 173 15.68 6.54 13.98
C VAL A 173 15.99 6.30 12.51
N VAL A 174 15.17 5.47 11.84
CA VAL A 174 15.30 5.29 10.40
C VAL A 174 14.94 6.61 9.70
N PRO A 175 15.87 7.25 8.94
CA PRO A 175 15.59 8.51 8.27
C PRO A 175 14.39 8.39 7.35
N VAL A 176 13.54 9.42 7.35
CA VAL A 176 12.29 9.45 6.56
C VAL A 176 12.58 9.20 5.07
N GLN A 177 13.68 9.74 4.54
CA GLN A 177 14.11 9.55 3.16
C GLN A 177 14.40 8.07 2.85
N LEU A 178 15.02 7.36 3.78
CA LEU A 178 15.29 5.92 3.63
C LEU A 178 13.99 5.11 3.66
N ARG A 179 13.02 5.48 4.51
CA ARG A 179 11.69 4.84 4.51
C ARG A 179 11.01 5.02 3.16
N PHE A 180 10.98 6.25 2.64
CA PHE A 180 10.42 6.53 1.33
C PHE A 180 11.12 5.74 0.22
N ALA A 181 12.45 5.63 0.26
CA ALA A 181 13.19 4.83 -0.72
C ALA A 181 12.82 3.34 -0.65
N ILE A 182 12.74 2.76 0.56
CA ILE A 182 12.40 1.34 0.74
C ILE A 182 10.95 1.06 0.30
N PHE A 183 9.97 1.83 0.80
CA PHE A 183 8.58 1.63 0.42
C PHE A 183 8.32 1.96 -1.04
N GLY A 184 9.01 2.97 -1.59
CA GLY A 184 8.97 3.30 -3.02
C GLY A 184 9.51 2.15 -3.88
N ALA A 185 10.61 1.52 -3.48
CA ALA A 185 11.15 0.35 -4.16
C ALA A 185 10.19 -0.85 -4.09
N LEU A 186 9.58 -1.12 -2.93
CA LEU A 186 8.58 -2.19 -2.80
C LEU A 186 7.36 -1.91 -3.69
N ALA A 187 6.82 -0.70 -3.65
CA ALA A 187 5.69 -0.30 -4.49
C ALA A 187 6.03 -0.40 -5.99
N TYR A 188 7.24 0.00 -6.38
CA TYR A 188 7.74 -0.13 -7.74
C TYR A 188 7.68 -1.58 -8.25
N PHE A 189 8.28 -2.51 -7.52
CA PHE A 189 8.27 -3.92 -7.92
C PHE A 189 6.87 -4.54 -7.82
N ALA A 190 6.06 -4.15 -6.83
CA ALA A 190 4.68 -4.61 -6.71
C ALA A 190 3.83 -4.21 -7.92
N LEU A 191 3.91 -2.95 -8.36
CA LEU A 191 3.18 -2.46 -9.54
C LEU A 191 3.55 -3.21 -10.82
N ILE A 192 4.85 -3.48 -11.03
CA ILE A 192 5.29 -4.30 -12.17
C ILE A 192 4.68 -5.71 -12.04
N SER A 193 4.76 -6.33 -10.86
CA SER A 193 4.24 -7.68 -10.64
C SER A 193 2.74 -7.82 -10.87
N TYR A 194 1.95 -6.75 -10.64
CA TYR A 194 0.52 -6.73 -10.95
C TYR A 194 0.26 -6.69 -12.46
N GLY A 195 1.06 -5.93 -13.22
CA GLY A 195 1.00 -5.96 -14.68
C GLY A 195 1.38 -7.32 -15.28
N GLU A 196 2.31 -8.04 -14.63
CA GLU A 196 2.76 -9.39 -15.02
C GLU A 196 1.69 -10.47 -14.80
N LEU A 197 0.80 -10.27 -13.83
CA LEU A 197 -0.13 -11.30 -13.36
C LEU A 197 -1.15 -11.74 -14.42
N HIS A 198 -1.41 -10.89 -15.41
CA HIS A 198 -2.22 -11.24 -16.57
C HIS A 198 -1.60 -12.40 -17.37
N HIS A 199 -0.28 -12.43 -17.52
CA HIS A 199 0.41 -13.35 -18.45
C HIS A 199 0.93 -14.61 -17.76
N ARG A 200 1.09 -14.57 -16.43
CA ARG A 200 1.91 -15.53 -15.70
C ARG A 200 1.25 -16.05 -14.43
N PRO A 201 1.70 -17.20 -13.89
CA PRO A 201 1.42 -17.57 -12.52
C PRO A 201 2.10 -16.60 -11.54
N TRP A 202 1.57 -16.49 -10.33
CA TRP A 202 2.00 -15.50 -9.34
C TRP A 202 3.51 -15.57 -9.01
N LYS A 203 4.09 -16.77 -8.92
CA LYS A 203 5.52 -16.98 -8.62
C LYS A 203 6.42 -16.37 -9.68
N GLU A 204 6.08 -16.57 -10.94
CA GLU A 204 6.83 -16.01 -12.06
C GLU A 204 6.62 -14.51 -12.16
N ALA A 205 5.40 -14.02 -11.96
CA ALA A 205 5.11 -12.58 -11.93
C ALA A 205 5.94 -11.86 -10.86
N PHE A 206 6.06 -12.44 -9.67
CA PHE A 206 6.91 -11.92 -8.61
C PHE A 206 8.39 -11.89 -9.02
N LYS A 207 8.93 -13.01 -9.51
CA LYS A 207 10.34 -13.10 -9.94
C LYS A 207 10.68 -12.15 -11.10
N GLU A 208 9.81 -12.11 -12.09
CA GLU A 208 10.02 -11.28 -13.28
C GLU A 208 9.88 -9.80 -12.97
N ALA A 209 9.07 -9.41 -11.98
CA ALA A 209 9.03 -8.03 -11.52
C ALA A 209 10.40 -7.52 -11.06
N PHE A 210 11.15 -8.30 -10.27
CA PHE A 210 12.53 -7.94 -9.90
C PHE A 210 13.47 -7.94 -11.09
N ARG A 211 13.46 -9.02 -11.89
CA ARG A 211 14.34 -9.17 -13.05
C ARG A 211 14.16 -8.03 -14.04
N ARG A 212 12.92 -7.69 -14.40
CA ARG A 212 12.57 -6.65 -15.37
C ARG A 212 12.68 -5.26 -14.75
N GLY A 213 12.24 -5.08 -13.51
CA GLY A 213 12.39 -3.80 -12.81
C GLY A 213 13.85 -3.36 -12.75
N ILE A 214 14.79 -4.28 -12.54
CA ILE A 214 16.22 -3.97 -12.58
C ILE A 214 16.72 -3.81 -14.03
N LYS A 215 16.51 -4.80 -14.90
CA LYS A 215 17.08 -4.79 -16.27
C LYS A 215 16.50 -3.69 -17.17
N GLN A 216 15.25 -3.32 -16.96
CA GLN A 216 14.50 -2.36 -17.76
C GLN A 216 14.08 -1.15 -16.91
N PHE A 217 14.89 -0.82 -15.90
CA PHE A 217 14.62 0.30 -15.00
C PHE A 217 14.31 1.60 -15.75
N THR A 218 15.08 1.91 -16.80
CA THR A 218 14.90 3.12 -17.63
C THR A 218 13.59 3.14 -18.42
N THR A 219 12.93 1.99 -18.58
CA THR A 219 11.60 1.86 -19.20
C THR A 219 10.47 2.09 -18.20
N PHE A 220 10.59 1.57 -16.99
CA PHE A 220 9.54 1.70 -15.98
C PHE A 220 9.67 2.96 -15.12
N LEU A 221 10.88 3.51 -14.96
CA LEU A 221 11.11 4.72 -14.16
C LEU A 221 10.25 5.91 -14.60
N PRO A 222 10.11 6.25 -15.91
CA PRO A 222 9.26 7.37 -16.32
C PRO A 222 7.79 7.19 -15.91
N PHE A 223 7.26 5.96 -15.94
CA PHE A 223 5.91 5.69 -15.45
C PHE A 223 5.77 5.99 -13.96
N ILE A 224 6.74 5.57 -13.15
CA ILE A 224 6.75 5.84 -11.71
C ILE A 224 6.89 7.33 -11.42
N LEU A 225 7.77 8.03 -12.13
CA LEU A 225 7.92 9.47 -11.97
C LEU A 225 6.61 10.19 -12.29
N ILE A 226 5.88 9.77 -13.33
CA ILE A 226 4.56 10.33 -13.65
C ILE A 226 3.55 10.00 -12.56
N ALA A 227 3.51 8.77 -12.04
CA ALA A 227 2.64 8.42 -10.93
C ALA A 227 2.94 9.25 -9.66
N VAL A 228 4.22 9.49 -9.37
CA VAL A 228 4.66 10.37 -8.26
C VAL A 228 4.27 11.81 -8.52
N ILE A 229 4.48 12.35 -9.73
CA ILE A 229 4.07 13.71 -10.08
C ILE A 229 2.56 13.89 -9.92
N ILE A 230 1.77 12.91 -10.37
CA ILE A 230 0.31 12.91 -10.20
C ILE A 230 -0.06 12.87 -8.73
N PHE A 231 0.58 12.01 -7.93
CA PHE A 231 0.35 11.96 -6.49
C PHE A 231 0.67 13.30 -5.81
N LEU A 232 1.80 13.92 -6.15
CA LEU A 232 2.19 15.24 -5.63
C LEU A 232 1.20 16.32 -6.07
N ALA A 233 0.76 16.32 -7.33
CA ALA A 233 -0.25 17.25 -7.83
C ALA A 233 -1.60 17.05 -7.10
N LEU A 234 -2.01 15.80 -6.86
CA LEU A 234 -3.20 15.49 -6.10
C LEU A 234 -3.10 16.04 -4.67
N GLN A 235 -1.98 15.80 -4.00
CA GLN A 235 -1.78 16.17 -2.59
C GLN A 235 -1.59 17.69 -2.39
N TYR A 236 -0.79 18.34 -3.22
CA TYR A 236 -0.34 19.72 -3.00
C TYR A 236 -1.06 20.77 -3.85
N VAL A 237 -1.77 20.35 -4.91
CA VAL A 237 -2.48 21.27 -5.80
C VAL A 237 -3.98 21.00 -5.75
N ILE A 238 -4.42 19.81 -6.18
CA ILE A 238 -5.84 19.50 -6.33
C ILE A 238 -6.53 19.44 -4.98
N PHE A 239 -5.94 18.79 -3.98
CA PHE A 239 -6.55 18.69 -2.66
C PHE A 239 -6.78 20.06 -2.01
N PRO A 240 -5.76 20.92 -1.79
CA PRO A 240 -5.96 22.20 -1.12
C PRO A 240 -6.75 23.22 -1.95
N LEU A 241 -6.65 23.21 -3.30
CA LEU A 241 -7.32 24.21 -4.14
C LEU A 241 -8.74 23.83 -4.55
N ILE A 242 -9.07 22.54 -4.61
CA ILE A 242 -10.35 22.05 -5.14
C ILE A 242 -11.10 21.25 -4.08
N ILE A 243 -10.48 20.18 -3.56
CA ILE A 243 -11.20 19.22 -2.69
C ILE A 243 -11.48 19.80 -1.31
N ALA A 244 -10.51 20.44 -0.67
CA ALA A 244 -10.66 20.97 0.69
C ALA A 244 -11.69 22.13 0.76
N PRO A 245 -11.67 23.13 -0.15
CA PRO A 245 -12.71 24.16 -0.18
C PRO A 245 -14.10 23.57 -0.43
N ALA A 246 -14.23 22.63 -1.38
CA ALA A 246 -15.49 21.95 -1.65
C ALA A 246 -15.99 21.15 -0.43
N SER A 247 -15.09 20.47 0.29
CA SER A 247 -15.41 19.72 1.52
C SER A 247 -15.86 20.64 2.65
N ALA A 248 -15.27 21.83 2.77
CA ALA A 248 -15.66 22.83 3.76
C ALA A 248 -17.08 23.39 3.48
N MET A 249 -17.46 23.51 2.21
CA MET A 249 -18.82 23.91 1.83
C MET A 249 -19.83 22.78 2.01
N ASN A 250 -19.47 21.58 1.54
CA ASN A 250 -20.29 20.38 1.62
C ASN A 250 -19.38 19.14 1.60
N PRO A 251 -19.30 18.37 2.70
CA PRO A 251 -18.46 17.17 2.75
C PRO A 251 -18.77 16.14 1.65
N ALA A 252 -20.04 16.00 1.26
CA ALA A 252 -20.43 15.09 0.18
C ALA A 252 -19.93 15.56 -1.19
N LEU A 253 -19.87 16.88 -1.43
CA LEU A 253 -19.29 17.44 -2.65
C LEU A 253 -17.78 17.17 -2.72
N GLY A 254 -17.06 17.42 -1.63
CA GLY A 254 -15.63 17.11 -1.52
C GLY A 254 -15.31 15.64 -1.79
N LEU A 255 -16.09 14.74 -1.19
CA LEU A 255 -15.97 13.29 -1.43
C LEU A 255 -16.23 12.93 -2.90
N THR A 256 -17.31 13.46 -3.49
CA THR A 256 -17.69 13.19 -4.89
C THR A 256 -16.59 13.65 -5.86
N LEU A 257 -16.04 14.85 -5.66
CA LEU A 257 -14.93 15.36 -6.46
C LEU A 257 -13.66 14.52 -6.28
N GLY A 258 -13.36 14.11 -5.04
CA GLY A 258 -12.25 13.20 -4.74
C GLY A 258 -12.38 11.89 -5.53
N ILE A 259 -13.54 11.26 -5.50
CA ILE A 259 -13.81 10.01 -6.24
C ILE A 259 -13.70 10.23 -7.75
N ALA A 260 -14.30 11.31 -8.27
CA ALA A 260 -14.31 11.63 -9.69
C ALA A 260 -12.92 11.88 -10.27
N ILE A 261 -11.97 12.36 -9.45
CA ILE A 261 -10.59 12.60 -9.86
C ILE A 261 -9.72 11.35 -9.63
N LEU A 262 -9.79 10.76 -8.43
CA LEU A 262 -8.90 9.67 -8.03
C LEU A 262 -9.22 8.35 -8.76
N GLY A 263 -10.51 8.03 -8.93
CA GLY A 263 -10.93 6.77 -9.54
C GLY A 263 -10.43 6.57 -10.98
N PRO A 264 -10.75 7.48 -11.92
CA PRO A 264 -10.26 7.40 -13.29
C PRO A 264 -8.73 7.43 -13.37
N THR A 265 -8.08 8.22 -12.51
CA THR A 265 -6.61 8.30 -12.44
C THR A 265 -5.99 6.97 -12.01
N ALA A 266 -6.53 6.33 -10.98
CA ALA A 266 -6.07 5.03 -10.51
C ALA A 266 -6.26 3.95 -11.59
N PHE A 267 -7.42 3.92 -12.23
CA PHE A 267 -7.69 2.98 -13.32
C PHE A 267 -6.74 3.19 -14.52
N TRP A 268 -6.51 4.43 -14.92
CA TRP A 268 -5.57 4.77 -16.00
C TRP A 268 -4.14 4.35 -15.68
N LEU A 269 -3.67 4.54 -14.44
CA LEU A 269 -2.36 4.06 -14.00
C LEU A 269 -2.26 2.53 -14.07
N ARG A 270 -3.27 1.80 -13.60
CA ARG A 270 -3.34 0.32 -13.70
C ARG A 270 -3.27 -0.15 -15.15
N LEU A 271 -4.06 0.48 -16.02
CA LEU A 271 -4.10 0.13 -17.42
C LEU A 271 -2.75 0.40 -18.10
N THR A 272 -2.15 1.55 -17.81
CA THR A 272 -0.85 1.92 -18.39
C THR A 272 0.25 0.93 -18.00
N ILE A 273 0.40 0.59 -16.72
CA ILE A 273 1.46 -0.36 -16.32
C ILE A 273 1.20 -1.76 -16.86
N THR A 274 -0.05 -2.21 -16.90
CA THR A 274 -0.41 -3.51 -17.50
C THR A 274 -0.08 -3.53 -18.99
N ALA A 275 -0.38 -2.45 -19.71
CA ALA A 275 -0.09 -2.28 -21.13
C ALA A 275 1.42 -2.20 -21.40
N LEU A 276 2.15 -1.43 -20.61
CA LEU A 276 3.60 -1.27 -20.68
C LEU A 276 4.31 -2.61 -20.47
N VAL A 277 3.92 -3.36 -19.43
CA VAL A 277 4.42 -4.72 -19.19
C VAL A 277 4.12 -5.60 -20.40
N SER A 278 2.86 -5.66 -20.86
CA SER A 278 2.44 -6.49 -22.01
C SER A 278 3.21 -6.20 -23.29
N ARG A 279 3.56 -4.93 -23.54
CA ARG A 279 4.34 -4.53 -24.73
C ARG A 279 5.79 -4.97 -24.61
N THR A 280 6.39 -4.90 -23.42
CA THR A 280 7.74 -5.44 -23.18
C THR A 280 7.82 -6.98 -23.28
N TYR A 281 6.68 -7.66 -23.45
CA TYR A 281 6.60 -9.09 -23.73
C TYR A 281 6.51 -9.44 -25.22
N GLY A 282 6.27 -8.47 -26.10
CA GLY A 282 5.90 -8.77 -27.48
C GLY A 282 4.57 -9.51 -27.62
N VAL A 283 3.74 -9.54 -26.57
CA VAL A 283 2.43 -10.24 -26.55
C VAL A 283 1.34 -9.45 -27.29
N ARG A 284 1.57 -8.16 -27.58
CA ARG A 284 0.77 -7.48 -28.60
C ARG A 284 1.14 -8.03 -29.98
N GLN A 285 0.37 -9.00 -30.45
CA GLN A 285 0.12 -9.11 -31.88
C GLN A 285 -0.48 -7.76 -32.30
N GLN A 286 0.16 -7.09 -33.26
CA GLN A 286 -0.38 -5.87 -33.85
C GLN A 286 -1.81 -6.16 -34.33
N PRO A 287 -2.78 -5.26 -34.08
CA PRO A 287 -4.08 -5.36 -34.72
C PRO A 287 -3.95 -5.32 -36.25
#